data_AF-A0A954FSE9-F1
#
_entry.id   AF-A0A954FSE9-F1
#
_cell.length_a   1.000
_cell.length_b   1.000
_cell.length_c   1.000
_cell.angle_alpha   90.00
_cell.angle_beta   90.00
_cell.angle_gamma   90.00
#
_symmetry.space_group_name_H-M   'P 1'
#
loop_
_entity.id
_entity.type
_entity.pdbx_description
1 polymer ?
#
loop_
_entity_poly.entity_id
_entity_poly.type
_entity_poly.pdbx_seq_one_letter_code
_entity_poly.pdbx_strand_id
1 'polypeptide(L)'
;MTEQTLEHPSHAGLDAGAFEPAHSEQNLPVENTQTSPDADGSRPVGDSLTPQSVGWGLESEGADIDYVPISPWAPIAMCVGLLGLTGFFGYFGLYIAFFGIFVGIGAISQIRSSGGFVKGTWMAVTGLVLSIGSFGLGSAKMSYEYNHEVPEGYQRVNFQKDVAEKQFVFFGGRRKLDPTVAALVGKKVYLKGFMYATQATEGLRQFILLKDNGECCFGGKPKSHDYIIVTLPALKSPGDRPAISNRARGMSVIEMSNDLKVQLAENKDYQQENYQLVTRAFTGMVAVAGVLEADVRAGEGGPPTEFEFAPVYTMKNVELVEEAWTRF
;
A
#
# COMPACT_ATOMS: atom_id res chain seq x y z
N MET A 1 43.31 48.24 -23.21
CA MET A 1 42.13 48.95 -23.75
C MET A 1 40.90 48.19 -23.29
N THR A 2 40.12 48.85 -22.44
CA THR A 2 38.78 48.51 -21.93
C THR A 2 38.62 47.24 -21.08
N GLU A 3 38.84 47.46 -19.77
CA GLU A 3 38.12 46.82 -18.67
C GLU A 3 36.61 47.00 -18.82
N GLN A 4 35.84 45.96 -18.48
CA GLN A 4 34.45 46.10 -18.07
C GLN A 4 34.21 45.25 -16.81
N THR A 5 34.32 45.95 -15.68
CA THR A 5 33.77 45.61 -14.37
C THR A 5 32.25 45.65 -14.43
N LEU A 6 31.60 44.58 -13.97
CA LEU A 6 30.17 44.56 -13.67
C LEU A 6 30.00 44.08 -12.22
N GLU A 7 29.91 45.06 -11.33
CA GLU A 7 29.43 44.91 -9.97
C GLU A 7 27.89 44.88 -9.99
N HIS A 8 27.27 43.95 -9.26
CA HIS A 8 25.95 44.15 -8.65
C HIS A 8 25.65 43.10 -7.57
N PRO A 9 24.71 43.37 -6.64
CA PRO A 9 25.09 43.75 -5.29
C PRO A 9 24.64 42.75 -4.23
N SER A 10 25.36 42.81 -3.11
CA SER A 10 25.01 42.29 -1.80
C SER A 10 23.65 42.81 -1.32
N HIS A 11 22.71 41.89 -1.08
CA HIS A 11 21.59 42.12 -0.17
C HIS A 11 21.86 41.39 1.14
N ALA A 12 22.17 42.20 2.15
CA ALA A 12 22.13 41.85 3.56
C ALA A 12 20.80 42.29 4.15
N GLY A 13 20.22 41.43 5.00
CA GLY A 13 19.44 41.83 6.16
C GLY A 13 17.92 41.75 6.05
N LEU A 14 17.34 41.35 7.20
CA LEU A 14 15.94 41.51 7.65
C LEU A 14 14.99 40.39 7.15
N ASP A 15 14.27 39.62 7.96
CA ASP A 15 13.88 39.77 9.36
C ASP A 15 13.55 38.42 10.01
N ALA A 16 13.86 38.32 11.31
CA ALA A 16 13.38 37.31 12.22
C ALA A 16 11.89 37.56 12.52
N GLY A 17 11.02 36.72 11.96
CA GLY A 17 9.60 36.67 12.32
C GLY A 17 9.37 35.76 13.52
N ALA A 18 9.03 36.37 14.64
CA ALA A 18 8.67 35.71 15.90
C ALA A 18 7.47 34.76 15.73
N PHE A 19 7.58 33.59 16.36
CA PHE A 19 6.48 32.66 16.58
C PHE A 19 5.63 33.19 17.75
N GLU A 20 4.45 33.73 17.44
CA GLU A 20 3.42 34.07 18.42
C GLU A 20 2.55 32.82 18.69
N PRO A 21 2.39 32.37 19.95
CA PRO A 21 1.39 31.38 20.31
C PRO A 21 0.19 32.08 20.95
N ALA A 22 -0.98 32.03 20.33
CA ALA A 22 -2.19 32.57 20.94
C ALA A 22 -3.49 31.96 20.41
N HIS A 23 -4.12 31.19 21.29
CA HIS A 23 -5.56 31.14 21.56
C HIS A 23 -6.52 30.61 20.47
N SER A 24 -7.08 29.43 20.75
CA SER A 24 -8.52 29.24 20.60
C SER A 24 -9.04 28.47 21.82
N GLU A 25 -9.69 29.22 22.70
CA GLU A 25 -10.55 28.74 23.78
C GLU A 25 -11.70 27.90 23.20
N GLN A 26 -11.82 26.65 23.63
CA GLN A 26 -13.09 25.94 23.57
C GLN A 26 -13.62 25.79 25.00
N ASN A 27 -14.56 26.69 25.31
CA ASN A 27 -15.41 26.62 26.48
C ASN A 27 -16.25 25.33 26.45
N LEU A 28 -16.01 24.45 27.42
CA LEU A 28 -16.94 23.36 27.77
C LEU A 28 -17.82 23.84 28.94
N PRO A 29 -19.14 23.58 28.91
CA PRO A 29 -20.04 23.97 29.98
C PRO A 29 -19.81 23.12 31.24
N VAL A 30 -19.69 23.84 32.35
CA VAL A 30 -19.66 23.35 33.73
C VAL A 30 -20.99 22.66 34.04
N GLU A 31 -20.96 21.36 34.29
CA GLU A 31 -22.10 20.61 34.82
C GLU A 31 -22.23 20.91 36.32
N ASN A 32 -23.29 21.65 36.65
CA ASN A 32 -23.62 22.08 38.01
C ASN A 32 -23.88 20.87 38.91
N THR A 33 -23.01 20.71 39.91
CA THR A 33 -23.30 19.93 41.12
C THR A 33 -24.34 20.69 41.94
N GLN A 34 -25.60 20.24 41.90
CA GLN A 34 -26.62 20.68 42.84
C GLN A 34 -26.68 19.71 44.02
N THR A 35 -26.10 20.19 45.12
CA THR A 35 -26.28 19.77 46.50
C THR A 35 -27.76 19.73 46.91
N SER A 36 -28.16 18.63 47.53
CA SER A 36 -29.31 18.53 48.42
C SER A 36 -29.21 19.54 49.58
N PRO A 37 -30.37 20.00 50.07
CA PRO A 37 -30.57 19.96 51.51
C PRO A 37 -31.93 19.34 51.90
N ASP A 38 -31.88 18.59 52.98
CA ASP A 38 -33.02 18.13 53.76
C ASP A 38 -33.93 19.30 54.18
N ALA A 39 -35.25 19.10 54.12
CA ALA A 39 -36.20 19.67 55.06
C ALA A 39 -37.59 19.03 54.91
N ASP A 40 -37.86 18.14 55.86
CA ASP A 40 -39.11 17.92 56.60
C ASP A 40 -40.37 18.72 56.20
N GLY A 41 -41.49 18.01 56.07
CA GLY A 41 -42.77 18.56 55.64
C GLY A 41 -43.93 17.58 55.68
N SER A 42 -44.26 17.10 56.88
CA SER A 42 -45.51 16.41 57.19
C SER A 42 -46.77 17.16 56.74
N ARG A 43 -47.72 16.50 56.05
CA ARG A 43 -49.19 16.60 56.28
C ARG A 43 -50.03 15.60 55.44
N PRO A 44 -51.26 15.27 55.88
CA PRO A 44 -51.96 14.02 55.59
C PRO A 44 -53.02 14.10 54.47
N VAL A 45 -53.38 12.91 53.97
CA VAL A 45 -54.68 12.41 53.49
C VAL A 45 -55.49 13.33 52.54
N GLY A 46 -55.66 12.85 51.31
CA GLY A 46 -56.68 13.32 50.36
C GLY A 46 -56.98 12.22 49.35
N ASP A 47 -58.25 11.81 49.33
CA ASP A 47 -58.79 10.61 48.71
C ASP A 47 -58.63 10.48 47.19
N SER A 48 -58.64 9.22 46.77
CA SER A 48 -59.34 8.68 45.60
C SER A 48 -59.17 9.39 44.26
N LEU A 49 -58.36 8.81 43.37
CA LEU A 49 -58.77 8.52 41.99
C LEU A 49 -57.93 7.32 41.51
N THR A 50 -58.57 6.15 41.47
CA THR A 50 -58.06 4.93 40.85
C THR A 50 -57.68 5.17 39.39
N PRO A 51 -56.40 5.00 38.99
CA PRO A 51 -56.10 4.74 37.59
C PRO A 51 -56.64 3.33 37.31
N GLN A 52 -57.64 3.24 36.44
CA GLN A 52 -58.07 1.97 35.86
C GLN A 52 -56.84 1.29 35.24
N SER A 53 -56.34 0.27 35.93
CA SER A 53 -55.36 -0.64 35.37
C SER A 53 -56.01 -1.30 34.16
N VAL A 54 -55.54 -0.93 32.97
CA VAL A 54 -55.91 -1.62 31.73
C VAL A 54 -55.36 -3.04 31.85
N GLY A 55 -56.22 -3.94 32.27
CA GLY A 55 -55.94 -5.36 32.40
C GLY A 55 -55.78 -5.99 31.02
N TRP A 56 -54.56 -6.00 30.51
CA TRP A 56 -54.14 -6.89 29.42
C TRP A 56 -53.65 -8.24 29.99
N GLY A 57 -54.35 -8.74 31.00
CA GLY A 57 -54.15 -10.07 31.57
C GLY A 57 -55.27 -11.00 31.15
N LEU A 58 -55.21 -11.48 29.90
CA LEU A 58 -55.74 -12.82 29.66
C LEU A 58 -54.82 -13.77 30.44
N GLU A 59 -55.38 -14.52 31.37
CA GLU A 59 -54.75 -15.62 32.10
C GLU A 59 -54.23 -16.66 31.10
N SER A 60 -53.10 -16.37 30.48
CA SER A 60 -52.22 -17.37 29.91
C SER A 60 -51.49 -17.95 31.11
N GLU A 61 -51.92 -19.13 31.53
CA GLU A 61 -51.23 -20.05 32.44
C GLU A 61 -49.71 -19.82 32.38
N GLY A 62 -49.22 -19.08 33.37
CA GLY A 62 -47.93 -18.40 33.35
C GLY A 62 -46.80 -19.40 33.50
N ALA A 63 -46.38 -20.01 32.40
CA ALA A 63 -45.01 -20.48 32.29
C ALA A 63 -44.12 -19.23 32.35
N ASP A 64 -43.66 -18.87 33.56
CA ASP A 64 -42.59 -17.89 33.75
C ASP A 64 -41.45 -18.27 32.81
N ILE A 65 -41.34 -17.52 31.71
CA ILE A 65 -40.30 -17.74 30.72
C ILE A 65 -39.02 -17.28 31.41
N ASP A 66 -38.27 -18.23 31.94
CA ASP A 66 -36.98 -17.99 32.60
C ASP A 66 -36.00 -17.35 31.60
N TYR A 67 -36.05 -16.02 31.55
CA TYR A 67 -35.26 -15.22 30.64
C TYR A 67 -33.84 -15.13 31.19
N VAL A 68 -32.90 -15.70 30.44
CA VAL A 68 -31.48 -15.56 30.75
C VAL A 68 -30.88 -14.49 29.83
N PRO A 69 -30.38 -13.37 30.37
CA PRO A 69 -29.83 -12.29 29.56
C PRO A 69 -28.61 -12.78 28.77
N ILE A 70 -28.41 -12.18 27.59
CA ILE A 70 -27.25 -12.43 26.74
C ILE A 70 -26.19 -11.36 27.04
N SER A 71 -24.93 -11.78 27.17
CA SER A 71 -23.81 -10.85 27.39
C SER A 71 -23.66 -9.92 26.19
N PRO A 72 -23.60 -8.59 26.37
CA PRO A 72 -23.33 -7.66 25.26
C PRO A 72 -21.99 -7.91 24.56
N TRP A 73 -21.02 -8.51 25.25
CA TRP A 73 -19.72 -8.86 24.69
C TRP A 73 -19.79 -9.97 23.63
N ALA A 74 -20.78 -10.84 23.71
CA ALA A 74 -20.94 -11.97 22.79
C ALA A 74 -21.27 -11.53 21.35
N PRO A 75 -22.29 -10.69 21.08
CA PRO A 75 -22.55 -10.16 19.74
C PRO A 75 -21.42 -9.23 19.25
N ILE A 76 -20.79 -8.46 20.14
CA ILE A 76 -19.62 -7.64 19.77
C ILE A 76 -18.49 -8.52 19.24
N ALA A 77 -18.14 -9.60 19.96
CA ALA A 77 -17.11 -10.55 19.53
C ALA A 77 -17.47 -11.20 18.19
N MET A 78 -18.75 -11.56 17.98
CA MET A 78 -19.22 -12.13 16.72
C MET A 78 -19.10 -11.13 15.55
N CYS A 79 -19.55 -9.88 15.72
CA CYS A 79 -19.45 -8.84 14.70
C CYS A 79 -17.99 -8.51 14.35
N VAL A 80 -17.11 -8.39 15.36
CA VAL A 80 -15.67 -8.17 15.12
C VAL A 80 -15.04 -9.37 14.43
N GLY A 81 -15.43 -10.60 14.76
CA GLY A 81 -15.00 -11.81 14.06
C GLY A 81 -15.41 -11.85 12.59
N LEU A 82 -16.65 -11.44 12.28
CA LEU A 82 -17.15 -11.32 10.90
C LEU A 82 -16.41 -10.21 10.12
N LEU A 83 -16.16 -9.06 10.74
CA LEU A 83 -15.34 -8.01 10.14
C LEU A 83 -13.89 -8.47 9.94
N GLY A 84 -13.38 -9.35 10.80
CA GLY A 84 -12.06 -9.97 10.67
C GLY A 84 -11.89 -10.83 9.40
N LEU A 85 -12.98 -11.30 8.77
CA LEU A 85 -12.91 -11.98 7.47
C LEU A 85 -12.34 -11.07 6.37
N THR A 86 -12.36 -9.74 6.55
CA THR A 86 -11.68 -8.82 5.64
C THR A 86 -10.15 -8.99 5.64
N GLY A 87 -9.57 -9.71 6.61
CA GLY A 87 -8.14 -10.01 6.68
C GLY A 87 -7.60 -10.82 5.51
N PHE A 88 -8.46 -11.52 4.77
CA PHE A 88 -8.07 -12.19 3.51
C PHE A 88 -7.72 -11.22 2.38
N PHE A 89 -8.20 -9.97 2.46
CA PHE A 89 -8.02 -8.97 1.42
C PHE A 89 -6.87 -7.99 1.69
N GLY A 90 -6.45 -7.81 2.95
CA GLY A 90 -5.37 -6.87 3.25
C GLY A 90 -4.99 -6.77 4.72
N TYR A 91 -3.89 -6.05 4.98
CA TYR A 91 -3.31 -5.88 6.32
C TYR A 91 -4.27 -5.26 7.33
N PHE A 92 -5.14 -4.34 6.89
CA PHE A 92 -6.12 -3.70 7.77
C PHE A 92 -7.10 -4.71 8.38
N GLY A 93 -7.62 -5.64 7.57
CA GLY A 93 -8.49 -6.70 8.07
C GLY A 93 -7.74 -7.69 8.98
N LEU A 94 -6.45 -7.89 8.74
CA LEU A 94 -5.60 -8.74 9.60
C LEU A 94 -5.47 -8.14 11.02
N TYR A 95 -5.33 -6.82 11.14
CA TYR A 95 -5.35 -6.14 12.44
C TYR A 95 -6.71 -6.29 13.13
N ILE A 96 -7.82 -6.14 12.42
CA ILE A 96 -9.16 -6.35 12.99
C ILE A 96 -9.31 -7.79 13.50
N ALA A 97 -8.88 -8.78 12.71
CA ALA A 97 -8.90 -10.18 13.12
C ALA A 97 -8.06 -10.40 14.39
N PHE A 98 -6.86 -9.82 14.46
CA PHE A 98 -6.00 -9.88 15.64
C PHE A 98 -6.68 -9.31 16.89
N PHE A 99 -7.28 -8.12 16.83
CA PHE A 99 -8.05 -7.55 17.94
C PHE A 99 -9.29 -8.39 18.30
N GLY A 100 -9.95 -8.96 17.30
CA GLY A 100 -11.07 -9.88 17.48
C GLY A 100 -10.72 -11.11 18.33
N ILE A 101 -9.49 -11.60 18.24
CA ILE A 101 -9.01 -12.69 19.11
C ILE A 101 -9.05 -12.26 20.58
N PHE A 102 -8.54 -11.08 20.92
CA PHE A 102 -8.55 -10.60 22.31
C PHE A 102 -9.97 -10.32 22.81
N VAL A 103 -10.82 -9.70 22.00
CA VAL A 103 -12.22 -9.44 22.35
C VAL A 103 -12.98 -10.76 22.55
N GLY A 104 -12.76 -11.76 21.68
CA GLY A 104 -13.36 -13.08 21.81
C GLY A 104 -12.93 -13.81 23.08
N ILE A 105 -11.64 -13.80 23.41
CA ILE A 105 -11.11 -14.38 24.65
C ILE A 105 -11.70 -13.67 25.88
N GLY A 106 -11.73 -12.33 25.87
CA GLY A 106 -12.31 -11.52 26.95
C GLY A 106 -13.80 -11.82 27.16
N ALA A 107 -14.58 -11.92 26.07
CA ALA A 107 -15.99 -12.26 26.12
C ALA A 107 -16.23 -13.65 26.73
N ILE A 108 -15.45 -14.66 26.32
CA ILE A 108 -15.56 -16.02 26.86
C ILE A 108 -15.17 -16.05 28.34
N SER A 109 -14.08 -15.36 28.73
CA SER A 109 -13.65 -15.29 30.12
C SER A 109 -14.71 -14.65 31.01
N GLN A 110 -15.33 -13.55 30.55
CA GLN A 110 -16.38 -12.85 31.26
C GLN A 110 -17.67 -13.68 31.40
N ILE A 111 -18.03 -14.45 30.36
CA ILE A 111 -19.21 -15.34 30.42
C ILE A 111 -18.95 -16.53 31.34
N ARG A 112 -17.70 -17.03 31.40
CA ARG A 112 -17.34 -18.13 32.31
C ARG A 112 -17.26 -17.66 33.76
N SER A 113 -16.84 -16.42 34.01
CA SER A 113 -16.77 -15.86 35.36
C SER A 113 -18.14 -15.49 35.94
N SER A 114 -19.17 -15.33 35.10
CA SER A 114 -20.52 -14.96 35.54
C SER A 114 -21.32 -16.12 36.15
N GLY A 115 -20.74 -17.31 36.36
CA GLY A 115 -21.40 -18.39 37.11
C GLY A 115 -22.71 -18.92 36.50
N GLY A 116 -22.96 -18.68 35.21
CA GLY A 116 -24.16 -19.13 34.50
C GLY A 116 -25.31 -18.11 34.44
N PHE A 117 -25.16 -16.93 35.06
CA PHE A 117 -26.18 -15.87 35.01
C PHE A 117 -26.38 -15.24 33.61
N VAL A 118 -25.44 -15.46 32.69
CA VAL A 118 -25.44 -14.84 31.36
C VAL A 118 -25.17 -15.89 30.29
N LYS A 119 -25.98 -15.93 29.24
CA LYS A 119 -25.79 -16.81 28.06
C LYS A 119 -25.05 -16.06 26.94
N GLY A 120 -24.64 -16.79 25.89
CA GLY A 120 -23.98 -16.23 24.72
C GLY A 120 -22.61 -16.84 24.38
N THR A 121 -22.18 -17.89 25.10
CA THR A 121 -20.89 -18.55 24.86
C THR A 121 -20.71 -18.97 23.39
N TRP A 122 -21.77 -19.46 22.74
CA TRP A 122 -21.69 -19.89 21.35
C TRP A 122 -21.37 -18.73 20.40
N MET A 123 -21.95 -17.55 20.59
CA MET A 123 -21.67 -16.37 19.75
C MET A 123 -20.22 -15.91 19.94
N ALA A 124 -19.75 -15.87 21.19
CA ALA A 124 -18.37 -15.49 21.52
C ALA A 124 -17.35 -16.49 20.95
N VAL A 125 -17.64 -17.80 21.05
CA VAL A 125 -16.79 -18.87 20.48
C VAL A 125 -16.76 -18.78 18.96
N THR A 126 -17.90 -18.59 18.29
CA THR A 126 -17.94 -18.43 16.82
C THR A 126 -17.15 -17.20 16.39
N GLY A 127 -17.31 -16.06 17.07
CA GLY A 127 -16.52 -14.85 16.81
C GLY A 127 -15.01 -15.09 16.96
N LEU A 128 -14.60 -15.75 18.05
CA LEU A 128 -13.20 -16.10 18.30
C LEU A 128 -12.64 -17.04 17.23
N VAL A 129 -13.36 -18.10 16.86
CA VAL A 129 -12.94 -19.05 15.83
C VAL A 129 -12.79 -18.36 14.48
N LEU A 130 -13.72 -17.48 14.10
CA LEU A 130 -13.65 -16.68 12.88
C LEU A 130 -12.42 -15.75 12.88
N SER A 131 -12.13 -15.08 13.99
CA SER A 131 -10.95 -14.23 14.13
C SER A 131 -9.64 -15.01 14.02
N ILE A 132 -9.53 -16.15 14.71
CA ILE A 132 -8.34 -17.02 14.64
C ILE A 132 -8.15 -17.58 13.24
N GLY A 133 -9.22 -18.10 12.63
CA GLY A 133 -9.19 -18.64 11.28
C GLY A 133 -8.79 -17.59 10.25
N SER A 134 -9.37 -16.40 10.33
CA SER A 134 -9.09 -15.30 9.40
C SER A 134 -7.68 -14.74 9.58
N PHE A 135 -7.18 -14.65 10.82
CA PHE A 135 -5.81 -14.25 11.09
C PHE A 135 -4.81 -15.30 10.57
N GLY A 136 -4.98 -16.57 10.93
CA GLY A 136 -4.08 -17.65 10.53
C GLY A 136 -4.05 -17.86 9.01
N LEU A 137 -5.22 -17.98 8.38
CA LEU A 137 -5.31 -18.17 6.93
C LEU A 137 -4.92 -16.91 6.15
N GLY A 138 -5.27 -15.71 6.64
CA GLY A 138 -4.86 -14.44 6.04
C GLY A 138 -3.34 -14.26 6.07
N SER A 139 -2.69 -14.50 7.22
CA SER A 139 -1.23 -14.49 7.34
C SER A 139 -0.56 -15.56 6.47
N ALA A 140 -1.11 -16.78 6.42
CA ALA A 140 -0.57 -17.85 5.58
C ALA A 140 -0.63 -17.50 4.09
N LYS A 141 -1.76 -16.94 3.63
CA LYS A 141 -1.93 -16.45 2.25
C LYS A 141 -0.91 -15.35 1.92
N MET A 142 -0.80 -14.32 2.76
CA MET A 142 0.15 -13.22 2.52
C MET A 142 1.59 -13.71 2.52
N SER A 143 1.95 -14.62 3.44
CA SER A 143 3.28 -15.24 3.45
C SER A 143 3.53 -16.08 2.20
N TYR A 144 2.52 -16.80 1.71
CA TYR A 144 2.64 -17.59 0.49
C TYR A 144 2.87 -16.69 -0.73
N GLU A 145 2.06 -15.64 -0.91
CA GLU A 145 2.22 -14.65 -1.97
C GLU A 145 3.59 -13.97 -1.89
N TYR A 146 4.03 -13.58 -0.69
CA TYR A 146 5.36 -12.99 -0.47
C TYR A 146 6.50 -13.95 -0.81
N ASN A 147 6.36 -15.25 -0.58
CA ASN A 147 7.43 -16.21 -0.89
C ASN A 147 7.49 -16.60 -2.38
N HIS A 148 6.36 -16.52 -3.11
CA HIS A 148 6.27 -16.93 -4.51
C HIS A 148 6.28 -15.77 -5.52
N GLU A 149 6.30 -14.53 -5.03
CA GLU A 149 6.39 -13.34 -5.89
C GLU A 149 7.74 -13.23 -6.63
N VAL A 150 8.83 -13.70 -6.02
CA VAL A 150 10.17 -13.58 -6.60
C VAL A 150 10.44 -14.81 -7.46
N PRO A 151 10.76 -14.65 -8.76
CA PRO A 151 11.14 -15.77 -9.60
C PRO A 151 12.37 -16.49 -9.06
N GLU A 152 12.46 -17.80 -9.30
CA GLU A 152 13.59 -18.60 -8.85
C GLU A 152 14.93 -18.05 -9.38
N GLY A 153 15.93 -17.96 -8.51
CA GLY A 153 17.26 -17.44 -8.85
C GLY A 153 17.40 -15.92 -8.83
N TYR A 154 16.34 -15.18 -8.49
CA TYR A 154 16.39 -13.74 -8.28
C TYR A 154 16.48 -13.39 -6.79
N GLN A 155 17.30 -12.38 -6.47
CA GLN A 155 17.35 -11.80 -5.14
C GLN A 155 16.33 -10.66 -5.03
N ARG A 156 15.43 -10.73 -4.04
CA ARG A 156 14.55 -9.60 -3.69
C ARG A 156 15.40 -8.44 -3.19
N VAL A 157 15.23 -7.28 -3.81
CA VAL A 157 15.90 -6.04 -3.40
C VAL A 157 14.84 -4.96 -3.24
N ASN A 158 14.90 -4.19 -2.16
CA ASN A 158 14.03 -3.04 -1.96
C ASN A 158 14.69 -1.82 -2.63
N PHE A 159 14.08 -1.30 -3.69
CA PHE A 159 14.69 -0.23 -4.48
C PHE A 159 14.98 1.02 -3.62
N GLN A 160 14.03 1.40 -2.77
CA GLN A 160 14.13 2.60 -1.94
C GLN A 160 15.24 2.45 -0.89
N LYS A 161 15.20 1.36 -0.12
CA LYS A 161 16.08 1.16 1.04
C LYS A 161 17.48 0.67 0.67
N ASP A 162 17.55 -0.24 -0.29
CA ASP A 162 18.80 -0.95 -0.60
C ASP A 162 19.61 -0.25 -1.70
N VAL A 163 18.99 0.61 -2.52
CA VAL A 163 19.66 1.31 -3.63
C VAL A 163 19.56 2.83 -3.50
N ALA A 164 18.35 3.40 -3.43
CA ALA A 164 18.17 4.84 -3.49
C ALA A 164 18.66 5.58 -2.23
N GLU A 165 18.34 5.08 -1.04
CA GLU A 165 18.85 5.63 0.23
C GLU A 165 20.38 5.47 0.37
N LYS A 166 20.97 4.49 -0.33
CA LYS A 166 22.41 4.23 -0.39
C LYS A 166 23.07 5.13 -1.43
N GLN A 167 23.12 6.42 -1.11
CA GLN A 167 23.75 7.46 -1.92
C GLN A 167 25.21 7.11 -2.29
N PHE A 168 25.72 7.77 -3.32
CA PHE A 168 27.11 7.58 -3.74
C PHE A 168 28.10 8.10 -2.71
N VAL A 169 29.20 7.37 -2.53
CA VAL A 169 30.30 7.76 -1.64
C VAL A 169 31.45 8.31 -2.48
N PHE A 170 32.02 9.44 -2.07
CA PHE A 170 33.15 10.05 -2.77
C PHE A 170 34.47 9.69 -2.08
N PHE A 171 35.37 9.01 -2.79
CA PHE A 171 36.71 8.67 -2.31
C PHE A 171 37.76 9.25 -3.25
N GLY A 172 38.62 10.14 -2.74
CA GLY A 172 39.68 10.76 -3.53
C GLY A 172 39.15 11.58 -4.71
N GLY A 173 38.03 12.28 -4.53
CA GLY A 173 37.39 13.08 -5.57
C GLY A 173 36.66 12.28 -6.65
N ARG A 174 36.60 10.95 -6.54
CA ARG A 174 35.86 10.08 -7.47
C ARG A 174 34.62 9.50 -6.81
N ARG A 175 33.51 9.50 -7.56
CA ARG A 175 32.26 8.85 -7.16
C ARG A 175 32.44 7.34 -7.11
N LYS A 176 31.90 6.69 -6.07
CA LYS A 176 31.86 5.24 -5.90
C LYS A 176 30.46 4.83 -5.42
N LEU A 177 30.11 3.57 -5.69
CA LEU A 177 28.91 2.95 -5.16
C LEU A 177 29.10 2.62 -3.67
N ASP A 178 28.01 2.66 -2.91
CA ASP A 178 27.97 2.06 -1.58
C ASP A 178 28.33 0.56 -1.68
N PRO A 179 29.11 0.00 -0.74
CA PRO A 179 29.51 -1.40 -0.79
C PRO A 179 28.32 -2.38 -0.84
N THR A 180 27.19 -2.03 -0.24
CA THR A 180 25.96 -2.85 -0.25
C THR A 180 25.38 -2.91 -1.65
N VAL A 181 25.30 -1.76 -2.34
CA VAL A 181 24.79 -1.66 -3.71
C VAL A 181 25.77 -2.30 -4.69
N ALA A 182 27.07 -2.09 -4.50
CA ALA A 182 28.11 -2.68 -5.33
C ALA A 182 28.04 -4.22 -5.30
N ALA A 183 27.62 -4.82 -4.18
CA ALA A 183 27.42 -6.26 -4.07
C ALA A 183 26.19 -6.78 -4.85
N LEU A 184 25.29 -5.90 -5.29
CA LEU A 184 24.12 -6.24 -6.12
C LEU A 184 24.41 -6.11 -7.62
N VAL A 185 25.44 -5.34 -8.00
CA VAL A 185 25.83 -5.15 -9.41
C VAL A 185 26.29 -6.48 -10.01
N GLY A 186 25.75 -6.81 -11.18
CA GLY A 186 25.97 -8.06 -11.91
C GLY A 186 25.11 -9.23 -11.43
N LYS A 187 24.27 -9.07 -10.41
CA LYS A 187 23.37 -10.12 -9.91
C LYS A 187 21.98 -10.02 -10.51
N LYS A 188 21.29 -11.16 -10.56
CA LYS A 188 19.86 -11.24 -10.85
C LYS A 188 19.07 -10.71 -9.66
N VAL A 189 18.39 -9.58 -9.85
CA VAL A 189 17.61 -8.91 -8.81
C VAL A 189 16.16 -8.73 -9.23
N TYR A 190 15.26 -8.79 -8.25
CA TYR A 190 13.84 -8.49 -8.39
C TYR A 190 13.55 -7.19 -7.64
N LEU A 191 13.21 -6.14 -8.38
CA LEU A 191 12.94 -4.79 -7.89
C LEU A 191 11.48 -4.41 -8.16
N LYS A 192 10.91 -3.60 -7.27
CA LYS A 192 9.62 -2.92 -7.50
C LYS A 192 9.83 -1.43 -7.49
N GLY A 193 9.14 -0.74 -8.37
CA GLY A 193 9.19 0.71 -8.48
C GLY A 193 8.05 1.23 -9.34
N PHE A 194 8.06 2.53 -9.61
CA PHE A 194 7.08 3.16 -10.50
C PHE A 194 7.63 3.21 -11.92
N MET A 195 6.84 2.72 -12.87
CA MET A 195 7.21 2.85 -14.27
C MET A 195 6.89 4.27 -14.76
N TYR A 196 7.90 4.91 -15.32
CA TYR A 196 7.78 6.12 -16.13
C TYR A 196 8.10 5.77 -17.57
N ALA A 197 7.06 5.72 -18.39
CA ALA A 197 7.18 5.48 -19.82
C ALA A 197 7.85 6.68 -20.50
N THR A 198 8.81 6.40 -21.38
CA THR A 198 9.30 7.40 -22.33
C THR A 198 8.17 7.71 -23.34
N GLN A 199 8.26 8.79 -24.13
CA GLN A 199 7.16 9.42 -24.91
C GLN A 199 6.31 8.48 -25.82
N ALA A 200 6.67 7.22 -25.95
CA ALA A 200 5.88 6.19 -26.62
C ALA A 200 4.81 5.60 -25.68
N THR A 201 3.54 5.68 -26.08
CA THR A 201 2.42 5.02 -25.39
C THR A 201 2.42 3.50 -25.59
N GLU A 202 3.13 3.05 -26.62
CA GLU A 202 3.21 1.68 -27.08
C GLU A 202 4.64 1.44 -27.56
N GLY A 203 5.27 0.33 -27.15
CA GLY A 203 6.51 -0.16 -27.78
C GLY A 203 7.74 0.14 -26.97
N LEU A 204 7.54 0.27 -25.67
CA LEU A 204 8.58 0.67 -24.74
C LEU A 204 9.65 -0.42 -24.68
N ARG A 205 10.73 -0.23 -25.45
CA ARG A 205 11.98 -0.99 -25.30
C ARG A 205 12.75 -0.56 -24.05
N GLN A 206 12.44 0.65 -23.58
CA GLN A 206 13.10 1.26 -22.45
C GLN A 206 12.10 2.11 -21.68
N PHE A 207 12.14 1.97 -20.37
CA PHE A 207 11.41 2.83 -19.44
C PHE A 207 12.28 3.14 -18.23
N ILE A 208 11.88 4.16 -17.49
CA ILE A 208 12.55 4.55 -16.25
C ILE A 208 11.78 3.94 -15.10
N LEU A 209 12.45 3.16 -14.26
CA LEU A 209 11.93 2.66 -12.99
C LEU A 209 12.32 3.65 -11.89
N LEU A 210 11.33 4.32 -11.31
CA LEU A 210 11.48 5.33 -10.27
C LEU A 210 11.22 4.73 -8.88
N LYS A 211 11.87 5.27 -7.85
CA LYS A 211 11.61 4.81 -6.47
C LYS A 211 10.22 5.25 -5.99
N ASP A 212 9.74 6.40 -6.43
CA ASP A 212 8.43 6.96 -6.09
C ASP A 212 7.79 7.70 -7.28
N ASN A 213 6.53 8.11 -7.12
CA ASN A 213 5.77 8.85 -8.10
C ASN A 213 5.85 10.38 -7.92
N GLY A 214 6.60 10.86 -6.93
CA GLY A 214 6.58 12.26 -6.51
C GLY A 214 7.56 13.14 -7.26
N GLU A 215 8.80 12.70 -7.45
CA GLU A 215 9.83 13.60 -8.01
C GLU A 215 9.71 13.77 -9.53
N CYS A 216 9.52 12.68 -10.29
CA CYS A 216 9.54 12.75 -11.75
C CYS A 216 8.20 13.22 -12.37
N CYS A 217 7.06 12.78 -11.83
CA CYS A 217 5.75 13.09 -12.42
C CYS A 217 5.32 14.55 -12.24
N PHE A 218 5.90 15.27 -11.28
CA PHE A 218 5.54 16.65 -10.95
C PHE A 218 6.60 17.67 -11.44
N GLY A 219 7.41 17.29 -12.44
CA GLY A 219 8.38 18.19 -13.09
C GLY A 219 9.73 18.30 -12.39
N GLY A 220 9.99 17.49 -11.37
CA GLY A 220 11.32 17.36 -10.78
C GLY A 220 12.25 16.48 -11.63
N LYS A 221 13.55 16.62 -11.39
CA LYS A 221 14.58 15.77 -11.97
C LYS A 221 15.01 14.76 -10.90
N PRO A 222 14.66 13.46 -11.04
CA PRO A 222 15.08 12.46 -10.05
C PRO A 222 16.61 12.35 -10.04
N LYS A 223 17.20 12.19 -8.86
CA LYS A 223 18.66 12.06 -8.75
C LYS A 223 19.12 10.75 -9.37
N SER A 224 20.39 10.68 -9.75
CA SER A 224 21.02 9.49 -10.34
C SER A 224 20.87 8.18 -9.55
N HIS A 225 20.51 8.23 -8.27
CA HIS A 225 20.21 7.05 -7.44
C HIS A 225 18.72 6.75 -7.25
N ASP A 226 17.83 7.67 -7.63
CA ASP A 226 16.38 7.53 -7.45
C ASP A 226 15.67 6.90 -8.67
N TYR A 227 16.43 6.58 -9.72
CA TYR A 227 15.90 5.93 -10.91
C TYR A 227 16.85 4.89 -11.52
N ILE A 228 16.27 3.91 -12.20
CA ILE A 228 16.96 2.85 -12.93
C ILE A 228 16.41 2.82 -14.34
N ILE A 229 17.30 2.81 -15.33
CA ILE A 229 16.88 2.62 -16.72
C ILE A 229 16.67 1.12 -16.97
N VAL A 230 15.46 0.72 -17.30
CA VAL A 230 15.14 -0.67 -17.63
C VAL A 230 15.14 -0.83 -19.13
N THR A 231 15.91 -1.79 -19.66
CA THR A 231 15.95 -2.10 -21.10
C THR A 231 15.43 -3.51 -21.33
N LEU A 232 14.36 -3.60 -22.11
CA LEU A 232 13.76 -4.87 -22.50
C LEU A 232 14.54 -5.52 -23.64
N PRO A 233 14.69 -6.85 -23.64
CA PRO A 233 15.28 -7.56 -24.78
C PRO A 233 14.43 -7.36 -26.04
N ALA A 234 15.08 -7.36 -27.20
CA ALA A 234 14.37 -7.42 -28.47
C ALA A 234 13.65 -8.77 -28.60
N LEU A 235 12.37 -8.75 -28.96
CA LEU A 235 11.57 -9.96 -29.18
C LEU A 235 12.15 -10.76 -30.34
N LYS A 236 12.59 -12.00 -30.08
CA LYS A 236 13.10 -12.90 -31.13
C LYS A 236 11.97 -13.62 -31.88
N SER A 237 10.80 -13.76 -31.27
CA SER A 237 9.60 -14.35 -31.88
C SER A 237 8.31 -13.83 -31.24
N PRO A 238 7.16 -13.84 -31.95
CA PRO A 238 5.88 -13.35 -31.43
C PRO A 238 5.35 -14.06 -30.18
N GLY A 239 5.89 -15.23 -29.82
CA GLY A 239 5.57 -16.00 -28.61
C GLY A 239 6.40 -15.66 -27.37
N ASP A 240 7.51 -14.93 -27.50
CA ASP A 240 8.42 -14.61 -26.39
C ASP A 240 8.02 -13.32 -25.64
N ARG A 241 6.71 -13.03 -25.61
CA ARG A 241 6.15 -11.77 -25.11
C ARG A 241 6.30 -11.65 -23.59
N PRO A 242 6.90 -10.56 -23.06
CA PRO A 242 6.98 -10.34 -21.61
C PRO A 242 5.56 -10.19 -21.01
N ALA A 243 5.38 -10.61 -19.76
CA ALA A 243 4.06 -10.75 -19.14
C ALA A 243 3.19 -9.46 -19.15
N ILE A 244 3.78 -8.26 -19.07
CA ILE A 244 3.04 -6.99 -19.21
C ILE A 244 2.41 -6.78 -20.59
N SER A 245 2.94 -7.42 -21.64
CA SER A 245 2.32 -7.38 -22.96
C SER A 245 1.15 -8.37 -23.11
N ASN A 246 0.85 -9.16 -22.07
CA ASN A 246 -0.32 -10.03 -22.06
C ASN A 246 -1.58 -9.21 -21.78
N ARG A 247 -2.32 -8.98 -22.87
CA ARG A 247 -3.66 -8.42 -23.05
C ARG A 247 -4.54 -8.22 -21.81
N ALA A 248 -5.29 -7.11 -21.82
CA ALA A 248 -6.54 -6.99 -21.08
C ALA A 248 -7.49 -8.18 -21.38
N ARG A 249 -8.13 -8.74 -20.35
CA ARG A 249 -9.12 -9.83 -20.48
C ARG A 249 -10.20 -9.45 -21.49
N GLY A 250 -10.43 -10.29 -22.51
CA GLY A 250 -11.54 -10.15 -23.48
C GLY A 250 -11.15 -9.88 -24.94
N MET A 251 -9.87 -9.67 -25.27
CA MET A 251 -9.42 -9.59 -26.67
C MET A 251 -9.12 -10.99 -27.23
N SER A 252 -9.87 -11.43 -28.25
CA SER A 252 -9.62 -12.68 -28.97
C SER A 252 -8.39 -12.58 -29.88
N VAL A 253 -7.59 -13.64 -29.95
CA VAL A 253 -6.45 -13.71 -30.88
C VAL A 253 -7.03 -14.05 -32.24
N ILE A 254 -7.02 -13.09 -33.17
CA ILE A 254 -7.27 -13.40 -34.58
C ILE A 254 -5.97 -14.02 -35.08
N GLU A 255 -5.95 -15.34 -35.22
CA GLU A 255 -4.88 -16.02 -35.94
C GLU A 255 -4.94 -15.56 -37.40
N MET A 256 -3.86 -14.93 -37.88
CA MET A 256 -3.79 -14.49 -39.27
C MET A 256 -3.88 -15.69 -40.21
N SER A 257 -4.68 -15.56 -41.27
CA SER A 257 -4.69 -16.54 -42.35
C SER A 257 -3.30 -16.64 -42.99
N ASN A 258 -2.97 -17.81 -43.53
CA ASN A 258 -1.66 -18.04 -44.15
C ASN A 258 -1.39 -17.08 -45.30
N ASP A 259 -2.42 -16.67 -46.04
CA ASP A 259 -2.30 -15.73 -47.16
C ASP A 259 -1.92 -14.33 -46.68
N LEU A 260 -2.46 -13.89 -45.54
CA LEU A 260 -2.12 -12.61 -44.93
C LEU A 260 -0.67 -12.61 -44.41
N LYS A 261 -0.21 -13.74 -43.85
CA LYS A 261 1.18 -13.89 -43.38
C LYS A 261 2.18 -13.75 -44.51
N VAL A 262 1.88 -14.31 -45.68
CA VAL A 262 2.75 -14.21 -46.87
C VAL A 262 2.78 -12.77 -47.38
N GLN A 263 1.63 -12.10 -47.47
CA GLN A 263 1.55 -10.70 -47.90
C GLN A 263 2.28 -9.74 -46.95
N LEU A 264 2.19 -9.98 -45.64
CA LEU A 264 2.89 -9.19 -44.63
C LEU A 264 4.39 -9.49 -44.62
N ALA A 265 4.82 -10.72 -44.87
CA ALA A 265 6.23 -11.08 -44.95
C ALA A 265 6.96 -10.44 -46.16
N GLU A 266 6.25 -10.22 -47.27
CA GLU A 266 6.76 -9.53 -48.46
C GLU A 266 6.77 -8.00 -48.31
N ASN A 267 5.98 -7.46 -47.37
CA ASN A 267 5.93 -6.03 -47.13
C ASN A 267 7.17 -5.57 -46.35
N LYS A 268 8.07 -4.85 -47.03
CA LYS A 268 9.34 -4.36 -46.45
C LYS A 268 9.12 -3.44 -45.24
N ASP A 269 7.98 -2.76 -45.18
CA ASP A 269 7.61 -1.92 -44.03
C ASP A 269 7.24 -2.76 -42.79
N TYR A 270 6.79 -4.01 -42.98
CA TYR A 270 6.49 -4.96 -41.91
C TYR A 270 7.75 -5.65 -41.35
N GLN A 271 8.76 -5.83 -42.22
CA GLN A 271 10.09 -6.34 -41.86
C GLN A 271 10.93 -5.31 -41.10
N GLN A 272 10.74 -4.01 -41.39
CA GLN A 272 11.41 -2.91 -40.71
C GLN A 272 10.69 -2.52 -39.40
N GLU A 273 10.91 -3.27 -38.30
CA GLU A 273 10.72 -2.92 -36.87
C GLU A 273 9.46 -2.13 -36.38
N ASN A 274 8.55 -1.71 -37.26
CA ASN A 274 7.49 -0.70 -37.00
C ASN A 274 6.14 -1.32 -36.62
N TYR A 275 6.02 -2.64 -36.63
CA TYR A 275 4.79 -3.37 -36.27
C TYR A 275 5.04 -4.42 -35.18
N GLN A 276 6.01 -4.19 -34.29
CA GLN A 276 6.33 -5.06 -33.17
C GLN A 276 5.54 -4.65 -31.92
N LEU A 277 5.03 -5.65 -31.19
CA LEU A 277 4.17 -5.42 -30.04
C LEU A 277 4.92 -4.90 -28.83
N VAL A 278 4.11 -4.28 -27.98
CA VAL A 278 4.36 -3.03 -27.31
C VAL A 278 3.81 -3.16 -25.89
N THR A 279 4.57 -2.82 -24.84
CA THR A 279 3.92 -2.64 -23.53
C THR A 279 3.18 -1.31 -23.54
N ARG A 280 1.98 -1.26 -22.96
CA ARG A 280 1.31 0.04 -22.75
C ARG A 280 2.16 0.86 -21.79
N ALA A 281 2.24 2.16 -22.05
CA ALA A 281 2.64 3.12 -21.04
C ALA A 281 1.68 2.99 -19.86
N PHE A 282 2.13 2.31 -18.82
CA PHE A 282 1.42 2.18 -17.56
C PHE A 282 2.08 3.09 -16.54
N THR A 283 1.32 4.09 -16.07
CA THR A 283 1.73 4.94 -14.97
C THR A 283 1.31 4.25 -13.69
N GLY A 284 2.22 3.45 -13.12
CA GLY A 284 1.94 2.72 -11.89
C GLY A 284 3.11 1.88 -11.43
N MET A 285 2.87 1.07 -10.42
CA MET A 285 3.89 0.25 -9.79
C MET A 285 4.10 -1.04 -10.58
N VAL A 286 5.35 -1.34 -10.88
CA VAL A 286 5.77 -2.53 -11.61
C VAL A 286 6.86 -3.25 -10.84
N ALA A 287 6.89 -4.57 -10.97
CA ALA A 287 8.02 -5.37 -10.59
C ALA A 287 8.85 -5.75 -11.82
N VAL A 288 10.16 -5.74 -11.66
CA VAL A 288 11.14 -6.00 -12.73
C VAL A 288 12.15 -7.01 -12.21
N ALA A 289 12.33 -8.10 -12.95
CA ALA A 289 13.36 -9.10 -12.71
C ALA A 289 14.41 -9.02 -13.83
N GLY A 290 15.66 -8.69 -13.48
CA GLY A 290 16.76 -8.60 -14.43
C GLY A 290 18.13 -8.55 -13.76
N VAL A 291 19.17 -8.28 -14.55
CA VAL A 291 20.53 -8.07 -14.05
C VAL A 291 20.78 -6.59 -13.83
N LEU A 292 21.13 -6.22 -12.60
CA LEU A 292 21.47 -4.85 -12.25
C LEU A 292 22.88 -4.52 -12.70
N GLU A 293 23.05 -3.50 -13.53
CA GLU A 293 24.33 -2.94 -13.91
C GLU A 293 24.45 -1.50 -13.42
N ALA A 294 25.67 -1.07 -13.13
CA ALA A 294 25.95 0.29 -12.69
C ALA A 294 27.18 0.85 -13.41
N ASP A 295 27.04 2.03 -13.99
CA ASP A 295 28.13 2.82 -14.56
C ASP A 295 28.38 4.06 -13.71
N VAL A 296 29.37 3.98 -12.82
CA VAL A 296 29.71 5.07 -11.90
C VAL A 296 30.30 6.28 -12.63
N ARG A 297 30.77 6.10 -13.87
CA ARG A 297 31.33 7.17 -14.70
C ARG A 297 30.29 7.91 -15.53
N ALA A 298 29.02 7.53 -15.43
CA ALA A 298 27.94 8.21 -16.14
C ALA A 298 27.94 9.72 -15.81
N GLY A 299 28.07 10.56 -16.84
CA GLY A 299 28.13 12.03 -16.69
C GLY A 299 29.50 12.60 -16.33
N GLU A 300 30.56 11.78 -16.19
CA GLU A 300 31.93 12.29 -16.05
C GLU A 300 32.34 13.09 -17.31
N GLY A 301 32.85 14.31 -17.12
CA GLY A 301 33.27 15.20 -18.20
C GLY A 301 32.17 16.16 -18.71
N GLY A 302 30.91 15.97 -18.29
CA GLY A 302 29.83 16.93 -18.53
C GLY A 302 29.82 18.09 -17.52
N PRO A 303 28.91 19.08 -17.69
CA PRO A 303 28.65 20.09 -16.68
C PRO A 303 28.22 19.45 -15.34
N PRO A 304 28.51 20.07 -14.17
CA PRO A 304 28.20 19.50 -12.85
C PRO A 304 26.73 19.10 -12.66
N THR A 305 25.82 19.79 -13.35
CA THR A 305 24.39 19.48 -13.34
C THR A 305 24.07 18.15 -14.02
N GLU A 306 24.74 17.78 -15.10
CA GLU A 306 24.54 16.49 -15.76
C GLU A 306 25.05 15.33 -14.91
N PHE A 307 26.10 15.56 -14.11
CA PHE A 307 26.68 14.54 -13.25
C PHE A 307 25.70 14.04 -12.17
N GLU A 308 24.88 14.93 -11.62
CA GLU A 308 23.89 14.60 -10.57
C GLU A 308 22.71 13.78 -11.11
N PHE A 309 22.32 14.03 -12.37
CA PHE A 309 21.16 13.41 -13.02
C PHE A 309 21.52 12.31 -14.02
N ALA A 310 22.81 11.95 -14.16
CA ALA A 310 23.23 10.93 -15.11
C ALA A 310 22.69 9.54 -14.73
N PRO A 311 22.32 8.71 -15.72
CA PRO A 311 21.78 7.38 -15.45
C PRO A 311 22.89 6.43 -15.04
N VAL A 312 23.06 6.24 -13.73
CA VAL A 312 24.09 5.34 -13.20
C VAL A 312 23.62 3.90 -13.25
N TYR A 313 22.35 3.64 -12.93
CA TYR A 313 21.82 2.28 -12.84
C TYR A 313 21.05 1.90 -14.09
N THR A 314 21.36 0.72 -14.62
CA THR A 314 20.63 0.11 -15.73
C THR A 314 20.25 -1.32 -15.40
N MET A 315 19.10 -1.78 -15.88
CA MET A 315 18.68 -3.16 -15.76
C MET A 315 18.62 -3.78 -17.15
N LYS A 316 19.43 -4.82 -17.34
CA LYS A 316 19.54 -5.58 -18.59
C LYS A 316 19.07 -7.01 -18.39
N ASN A 317 18.88 -7.72 -19.52
CA ASN A 317 18.40 -9.11 -19.53
C ASN A 317 17.14 -9.27 -18.69
N VAL A 318 16.19 -8.36 -18.88
CA VAL A 318 14.92 -8.36 -18.16
C VAL A 318 14.10 -9.55 -18.63
N GLU A 319 13.83 -10.48 -17.71
CA GLU A 319 13.08 -11.71 -18.00
C GLU A 319 11.60 -11.55 -17.61
N LEU A 320 11.31 -10.75 -16.58
CA LEU A 320 9.96 -10.52 -16.09
C LEU A 320 9.74 -9.02 -15.86
N VAL A 321 8.61 -8.54 -16.34
CA VAL A 321 8.01 -7.28 -15.89
C VAL A 321 6.54 -7.58 -15.66
N GLU A 322 6.01 -7.20 -14.51
CA GLU A 322 4.62 -7.40 -14.11
C GLU A 322 4.07 -6.19 -13.34
N GLU A 323 2.75 -6.02 -13.36
CA GLU A 323 2.09 -5.01 -12.54
C GLU A 323 2.13 -5.44 -11.07
N ALA A 324 2.68 -4.58 -10.20
CA ALA A 324 2.77 -4.84 -8.77
C ALA A 324 1.75 -3.96 -8.04
N TRP A 325 0.80 -4.59 -7.34
CA TRP A 325 -0.25 -3.87 -6.60
C TRP A 325 0.13 -3.56 -5.15
N THR A 326 1.28 -4.06 -4.70
CA THR A 326 1.76 -3.93 -3.31
C THR A 326 3.16 -3.32 -3.26
N ARG A 327 3.34 -2.32 -2.39
CA ARG A 327 4.67 -1.84 -1.98
C ARG A 327 5.40 -2.95 -1.22
N PHE A 328 6.72 -2.95 -1.29
CA PHE A 328 7.55 -3.72 -0.37
C PHE A 328 7.41 -3.24 1.06
#